data_AF-A0A4P2VP51-F1
#
_entry.id   AF-A0A4P2VP51-F1
#
_cell.length_a   1.000
_cell.length_b   1.000
_cell.length_c   1.000
_cell.angle_alpha   90.00
_cell.angle_beta   90.00
_cell.angle_gamma   90.00
#
_symmetry.space_group_name_H-M   'P 1'
#
loop_
_entity.id
_entity.type
_entity.pdbx_description
1 polymer ?
#
loop_
_entity_poly.entity_id
_entity_poly.type
_entity_poly.pdbx_seq_one_letter_code
_entity_poly.pdbx_strand_id
1 'polypeptide(L)' 'MKILGVTNNDQAGACIVANNSVLCTVSEERFTRIKDHKIWPEKSINYVLNELNITLPEIDYIAYG' A
#
# COMPACT_ATOMS: atom_id res chain seq x y z
N MET A 1 8.05 11.10 9.52
CA MET A 1 8.44 10.10 8.52
C MET A 1 7.26 9.21 8.21
N LYS A 2 6.70 9.34 7.00
CA LYS A 2 5.67 8.48 6.42
C LYS A 2 6.31 7.62 5.34
N ILE A 3 6.12 6.31 5.43
CA ILE A 3 6.65 5.35 4.47
C ILE A 3 5.46 4.69 3.76
N LEU A 4 5.48 4.70 2.43
CA LEU A 4 4.61 3.88 1.59
C LEU A 4 5.31 2.55 1.31
N GLY A 5 4.81 1.47 1.90
CA GLY A 5 5.26 0.11 1.60
C GLY A 5 4.47 -0.47 0.43
N VAL A 6 5.16 -1.12 -0.50
CA VAL A 6 4.59 -1.74 -1.71
C VAL A 6 5.18 -3.14 -1.88
N THR A 7 4.36 -4.12 -2.25
CA THR A 7 4.82 -5.46 -2.63
C THR A 7 3.92 -6.04 -3.72
N ASN A 8 4.48 -6.95 -4.54
CA ASN A 8 3.75 -7.70 -5.57
C ASN A 8 4.27 -9.13 -5.80
N ASN A 9 5.11 -9.64 -4.90
CA ASN A 9 5.78 -10.94 -5.11
C ASN A 9 4.80 -12.13 -4.96
N ASP A 10 4.48 -12.50 -3.72
CA ASP A 10 3.49 -13.57 -3.47
C ASP A 10 2.07 -13.05 -3.33
N GLN A 11 1.92 -11.87 -2.75
CA GLN A 11 0.66 -11.15 -2.67
C GLN A 11 0.92 -9.68 -2.99
N ALA A 12 0.10 -9.10 -3.85
CA ALA A 12 0.14 -7.67 -4.11
C ALA A 12 -0.57 -6.88 -3.00
N GLY A 13 0.02 -5.76 -2.58
CA GLY A 13 -0.57 -4.89 -1.57
C GLY A 13 0.23 -3.63 -1.31
N ALA A 14 -0.34 -2.76 -0.48
CA ALA A 14 0.30 -1.52 -0.03
C ALA A 14 -0.03 -1.21 1.42
N CYS A 15 0.87 -0.47 2.08
CA CYS A 15 0.68 0.00 3.45
C CYS A 15 1.26 1.41 3.67
N ILE A 16 0.76 2.09 4.69
CA ILE A 16 1.34 3.33 5.22
C ILE A 16 1.84 3.07 6.64
N VAL A 17 3.12 3.31 6.85
CA VAL A 17 3.77 3.23 8.16
C VAL A 17 4.20 4.64 8.58
N ALA A 18 3.80 5.07 9.77
CA ALA A 18 4.25 6.31 10.37
C ALA A 18 4.18 6.22 11.90
N ASN A 19 4.97 7.05 12.59
CA ASN A 19 4.97 7.13 14.05
C ASN A 19 5.13 5.76 14.73
N ASN A 20 6.02 4.93 14.18
CA ASN A 20 6.32 3.58 14.69
C ASN A 20 5.10 2.63 14.70
N SER A 21 4.13 2.87 13.81
CA SER A 21 2.87 2.11 13.69
C SER A 21 2.45 1.92 12.23
N VAL A 22 1.66 0.87 11.97
CA VAL A 22 0.99 0.70 10.67
C VAL A 22 -0.33 1.47 10.72
N LEU A 23 -0.46 2.51 9.90
CA LEU A 23 -1.66 3.35 9.86
C LEU A 23 -2.76 2.74 8.99
N CYS A 24 -2.38 2.17 7.84
CA CYS A 24 -3.30 1.52 6.91
C CYS A 24 -2.56 0.44 6.12
N THR A 25 -3.25 -0.65 5.80
CA THR A 25 -2.71 -1.73 4.95
C THR A 25 -3.85 -2.43 4.23
N VAL A 26 -3.64 -2.79 2.97
CA VAL A 26 -4.63 -3.53 2.18
C VAL A 26 -3.94 -4.41 1.15
N SER A 27 -4.56 -5.54 0.82
CA SER A 27 -4.11 -6.42 -0.26
C SER A 27 -4.95 -6.23 -1.52
N GLU A 28 -4.29 -6.28 -2.68
CA GLU A 28 -4.86 -6.05 -4.00
C GLU A 28 -5.94 -7.08 -4.37
N GLU A 29 -5.85 -8.29 -3.81
CA GLU A 29 -6.86 -9.35 -4.01
C GLU A 29 -8.26 -8.94 -3.52
N ARG A 30 -8.34 -8.00 -2.56
CA ARG A 30 -9.63 -7.48 -2.08
C ARG A 30 -10.37 -6.72 -3.17
N PHE A 31 -9.63 -6.04 -4.05
CA PHE A 31 -10.16 -5.27 -5.18
C PHE A 31 -10.25 -6.07 -6.48
N THR A 32 -9.27 -6.94 -6.75
CA THR A 32 -9.24 -7.73 -7.99
C THR A 32 -10.07 -9.00 -7.90
N ARG A 33 -10.39 -9.46 -6.68
CA ARG A 33 -11.14 -10.69 -6.41
C ARG A 33 -10.47 -11.96 -6.94
N ILE A 34 -9.18 -11.88 -7.25
CA ILE A 34 -8.32 -13.01 -7.60
C ILE A 34 -7.43 -13.23 -6.37
N LYS A 35 -7.50 -14.43 -5.78
CA LYS A 35 -6.71 -14.77 -4.60
C LYS A 35 -5.22 -14.78 -4.94
N ASP A 36 -4.39 -14.23 -4.06
CA ASP A 36 -2.93 -14.16 -4.21
C ASP A 36 -2.50 -13.52 -5.55
N HIS A 37 -3.24 -12.50 -6.00
CA HIS A 37 -3.00 -11.89 -7.30
C HIS A 37 -1.65 -11.16 -7.33
N LYS A 38 -0.73 -11.68 -8.15
CA LYS A 38 0.67 -11.22 -8.27
C LYS A 38 0.81 -10.12 -9.33
N ILE A 39 0.23 -8.95 -9.06
CA ILE A 39 0.23 -7.80 -9.98
C ILE A 39 0.73 -6.53 -9.30
N TRP A 40 0.95 -5.45 -10.06
CA TRP A 40 1.19 -4.14 -9.47
C TRP A 40 -0.01 -3.70 -8.60
N PRO A 41 0.19 -3.31 -7.33
CA PRO A 41 -0.89 -3.05 -6.38
C PRO A 41 -1.46 -1.63 -6.50
N GLU A 42 -1.89 -1.24 -7.69
CA GLU A 42 -2.37 0.12 -7.96
C GLU A 42 -3.56 0.51 -7.09
N LYS A 43 -4.56 -0.38 -6.95
CA LYS A 43 -5.76 -0.07 -6.17
C LYS A 43 -5.45 0.00 -4.69
N SER A 44 -4.52 -0.83 -4.21
CA SER A 44 -4.05 -0.80 -2.84
C SER A 44 -3.31 0.49 -2.52
N ILE A 45 -2.40 0.93 -3.39
CA ILE A 45 -1.68 2.22 -3.24
C ILE A 45 -2.68 3.37 -3.17
N ASN A 46 -3.61 3.43 -4.12
CA ASN A 46 -4.63 4.48 -4.16
C ASN A 46 -5.52 4.45 -2.91
N TYR A 47 -5.90 3.25 -2.46
CA TYR A 47 -6.75 3.08 -1.28
C TYR A 47 -6.07 3.59 -0.01
N VAL A 48 -4.83 3.17 0.28
CA VAL A 48 -4.16 3.57 1.53
C VAL A 48 -3.86 5.06 1.60
N LEU A 49 -3.61 5.70 0.45
CA LEU A 49 -3.45 7.16 0.34
C LEU A 49 -4.78 7.87 0.60
N ASN A 50 -5.86 7.43 -0.05
CA ASN A 50 -7.18 8.03 0.10
C ASN A 50 -7.78 7.84 1.51
N GLU A 51 -7.63 6.65 2.11
CA GLU A 51 -8.12 6.34 3.46
C GLU A 51 -7.54 7.29 4.51
N LEU A 52 -6.28 7.68 4.33
CA LEU A 52 -5.58 8.60 5.23
C LEU A 52 -5.60 10.06 4.76
N ASN A 53 -6.24 10.36 3.62
CA ASN A 53 -6.20 11.67 2.95
C ASN A 53 -4.77 12.20 2.75
N ILE A 54 -3.84 11.32 2.37
CA ILE A 54 -2.43 11.62 2.13
C ILE A 54 -2.18 11.70 0.63
N THR A 55 -1.41 12.69 0.20
CA THR A 55 -0.92 12.81 -1.17
C THR A 55 0.50 12.24 -1.31
N LEU A 56 0.87 11.80 -2.51
CA LEU A 56 2.20 11.22 -2.76
C LEU A 56 3.37 12.15 -2.35
N PRO A 57 3.32 13.48 -2.56
CA PRO A 57 4.38 14.38 -2.09
C PRO A 57 4.59 14.43 -0.56
N GLU A 58 3.64 13.94 0.24
CA GLU A 58 3.77 13.87 1.70
C GLU A 58 4.41 12.56 2.20
N ILE A 59 4.72 11.65 1.28
CA ILE A 59 5.44 10.41 1.57
C ILE A 59 6.94 10.69 1.53
N ASP A 60 7.63 10.38 2.63
CA ASP A 60 9.07 10.61 2.73
C ASP A 60 9.88 9.51 2.02
N TYR A 61 9.40 8.27 2.07
CA TYR A 61 10.06 7.12 1.46
C TYR A 61 9.06 6.13 0.86
N ILE A 62 9.48 5.49 -0.23
CA ILE A 62 8.81 4.33 -0.79
C ILE A 62 9.69 3.11 -0.54
N ALA A 63 9.15 2.11 0.15
CA ALA A 63 9.78 0.82 0.36
C ALA A 63 9.11 -0.22 -0.54
N TYR A 64 9.91 -1.00 -1.26
CA TYR A 64 9.44 -2.06 -2.14
C TYR A 64 10.06 -3.39 -1.73
N GLY A 65 9.23 -4.44 -1.59
CA GLY A 65 9.63 -5.77 -1.14
C GLY A 65 9.03 -6.90 -1.95
#